data_AF-U3J941-F1
#
_entry.id   AF-U3J941-F1
#
_cell.length_a   1.000
_cell.length_b   1.000
_cell.length_c   1.000
_cell.angle_alpha   90.00
_cell.angle_beta   90.00
_cell.angle_gamma   90.00
#
_symmetry.space_group_name_H-M   'P 1'
#
loop_
_entity.id
_entity.type
_entity.pdbx_description
1 polymer ?
#
loop_
_entity_poly.entity_id
_entity_poly.type
_entity_poly.pdbx_seq_one_letter_code
_entity_poly.pdbx_strand_id
1 'polypeptide(L)'
;MDIVERVLCVAQAIHSQFEHVKCCKHQCQRLVERIQILLEPVRILQAQPWWHISHHEEQMLKKLLQALEEAQKLVTKYSQASWIQKFLSARSSGEEFVWVNESLEDVAQGLSLLLQAEQKQAFLAAFQSKTCRRQDAEDLRDDRAFLDQVLASTEEPRDGAREIYMDRQCMEDKVDWMQSELSKIVRVMDSLKKVNVGKREDITEIERDQLTFYRHLQDTERYDLYEGEYLKYPVAIKTFKRPLTTDTTKVRDIFEKEIQTLKKFESPNILRMYGICIEEKGEGEAFVSPFCSPVG
;
A
#
# COMPACT_ATOMS: atom_id res chain seq x y z
N MET A 1 -4.42 -33.68 5.16
CA MET A 1 -3.54 -32.94 6.07
C MET A 1 -4.44 -32.29 7.10
N ASP A 2 -4.18 -32.54 8.37
CA ASP A 2 -4.93 -31.93 9.47
C ASP A 2 -4.82 -30.40 9.38
N ILE A 3 -5.88 -29.68 9.72
CA ILE A 3 -5.90 -28.21 9.61
C ILE A 3 -4.90 -27.56 10.57
N VAL A 4 -4.72 -28.15 11.75
CA VAL A 4 -3.70 -27.73 12.73
C VAL A 4 -2.30 -27.84 12.14
N GLU A 5 -2.00 -28.97 11.49
CA GLU A 5 -0.72 -29.20 10.82
C GLU A 5 -0.48 -28.17 9.72
N ARG A 6 -1.49 -27.86 8.89
CA ARG A 6 -1.39 -26.82 7.85
C ARG A 6 -1.08 -25.44 8.43
N VAL A 7 -1.77 -25.04 9.50
CA VAL A 7 -1.55 -23.77 10.20
C VAL A 7 -0.10 -23.67 10.67
N LEU A 8 0.41 -24.73 11.32
CA LEU A 8 1.78 -24.77 11.82
C LEU A 8 2.81 -24.72 10.69
N CYS A 9 2.59 -25.46 9.60
CA CYS A 9 3.47 -25.44 8.44
C CYS A 9 3.56 -24.05 7.80
N VAL A 10 2.42 -23.37 7.59
CA VAL A 10 2.42 -22.01 7.00
C VAL A 10 3.10 -21.02 7.95
N ALA A 11 2.82 -21.07 9.25
CA ALA A 11 3.46 -20.19 10.22
C ALA A 11 4.99 -20.38 10.27
N GLN A 12 5.47 -21.62 10.19
CA GLN A 12 6.89 -21.92 10.12
C GLN A 12 7.52 -21.40 8.82
N ALA A 13 6.83 -21.53 7.68
CA ALA A 13 7.30 -20.98 6.42
C ALA A 13 7.41 -19.44 6.47
N ILE A 14 6.44 -18.74 7.07
CA ILE A 14 6.49 -17.29 7.30
C ILE A 14 7.72 -16.92 8.13
N HIS A 15 7.96 -17.63 9.23
CA HIS A 15 9.12 -17.40 10.09
C HIS A 15 10.45 -17.59 9.35
N SER A 16 10.58 -18.63 8.52
CA SER A 16 11.80 -18.85 7.72
C SER A 16 11.98 -17.81 6.61
N GLN A 17 10.88 -17.34 6.02
CA GLN A 17 10.93 -16.30 4.98
C GLN A 17 11.29 -14.92 5.55
N PHE A 18 10.90 -14.64 6.80
CA PHE A 18 11.19 -13.38 7.47
C PHE A 18 12.69 -13.01 7.45
N GLU A 19 13.59 -13.97 7.61
CA GLU A 19 15.04 -13.75 7.55
C GLU A 19 15.53 -13.15 6.22
N HIS A 20 14.75 -13.33 5.15
CA HIS A 20 15.06 -12.88 3.80
C HIS A 20 14.33 -11.59 3.41
N VAL A 21 13.57 -11.00 4.33
CA VAL A 21 12.84 -9.74 4.12
C VAL A 21 13.83 -8.59 3.94
N LYS A 22 13.65 -7.82 2.86
CA LYS A 22 14.57 -6.76 2.46
C LYS A 22 14.09 -5.37 2.82
N CYS A 23 12.78 -5.18 2.94
CA CYS A 23 12.15 -3.93 3.36
C CYS A 23 10.96 -4.24 4.28
N CYS A 24 10.47 -3.23 5.00
CA CYS A 24 9.39 -3.41 5.98
C CYS A 24 9.74 -4.38 7.12
N LYS A 25 11.01 -4.37 7.56
CA LYS A 25 11.52 -5.37 8.50
C LYS A 25 10.80 -5.29 9.84
N HIS A 26 10.47 -4.08 10.32
CA HIS A 26 9.77 -3.91 11.60
C HIS A 26 8.32 -4.41 11.49
N GLN A 27 7.60 -4.04 10.44
CA GLN A 27 6.23 -4.53 10.21
C GLN A 27 6.19 -6.06 10.03
N CYS A 28 7.11 -6.64 9.25
CA CYS A 28 7.21 -8.09 9.11
C CYS A 28 7.59 -8.79 10.42
N GLN A 29 8.50 -8.20 11.20
CA GLN A 29 8.88 -8.75 12.51
C GLN A 29 7.67 -8.76 13.46
N ARG A 30 6.93 -7.64 13.52
CA ARG A 30 5.74 -7.52 14.35
C ARG A 30 4.69 -8.56 13.99
N LEU A 31 4.48 -8.76 12.68
CA LEU A 31 3.59 -9.77 12.16
C LEU A 31 4.00 -11.19 12.61
N VAL A 32 5.29 -11.53 12.52
CA VAL A 32 5.82 -12.82 12.99
C VAL A 32 5.63 -12.98 14.50
N GLU A 33 5.91 -11.95 15.31
CA GLU A 33 5.69 -11.96 16.76
C GLU A 33 4.22 -12.25 17.11
N ARG A 34 3.26 -11.61 16.42
CA ARG A 34 1.82 -11.84 16.59
C ARG A 34 1.43 -13.27 16.24
N ILE A 35 1.95 -13.79 15.12
CA ILE A 35 1.72 -15.17 14.69
C ILE A 35 2.25 -16.16 15.73
N GLN A 36 3.45 -15.94 16.28
CA GLN A 36 4.02 -16.82 17.31
C GLN A 36 3.14 -16.91 18.56
N ILE A 37 2.55 -15.80 18.99
CA ILE A 37 1.58 -15.76 20.10
C ILE A 37 0.34 -16.59 19.75
N LEU A 38 -0.22 -16.39 18.55
CA LEU A 38 -1.39 -17.13 18.06
C LEU A 38 -1.16 -18.65 17.96
N LEU A 39 0.08 -19.11 17.83
CA LEU A 39 0.39 -20.54 17.80
C LEU A 39 0.25 -21.22 19.17
N GLU A 40 0.22 -20.48 20.27
CA GLU A 40 0.07 -21.06 21.61
C GLU A 40 -1.25 -21.85 21.77
N PRO A 41 -2.45 -21.26 21.53
CA PRO A 41 -3.70 -22.03 21.54
C PRO A 41 -3.75 -23.13 20.48
N VAL A 42 -3.10 -22.94 19.32
CA VAL A 42 -3.05 -23.96 18.25
C VAL A 42 -2.27 -25.21 18.70
N ARG A 43 -1.17 -25.03 19.45
CA ARG A 43 -0.40 -26.15 20.01
C ARG A 43 -1.19 -26.93 21.06
N ILE A 44 -2.06 -26.25 21.81
CA ILE A 44 -2.98 -26.93 22.75
C ILE A 44 -3.94 -27.83 21.97
N LEU A 45 -4.51 -27.34 20.87
CA LEU A 45 -5.38 -28.14 19.99
C LEU A 45 -4.61 -29.30 19.34
N GLN A 46 -3.34 -29.09 18.95
CA GLN A 46 -2.48 -30.14 18.40
C GLN A 46 -2.25 -31.30 19.38
N ALA A 47 -2.17 -30.99 20.69
CA ALA A 47 -1.96 -31.99 21.73
C ALA A 47 -3.23 -32.78 22.08
N GLN A 48 -4.41 -32.35 21.59
CA GLN A 48 -5.68 -33.04 21.78
C GLN A 48 -5.94 -34.04 20.64
N PRO A 49 -6.72 -35.11 20.89
CA PRO A 49 -7.13 -35.99 19.81
C PRO A 49 -8.03 -35.23 18.81
N TRP A 50 -7.75 -35.38 17.52
CA TRP A 50 -8.41 -34.73 16.39
C TRP A 50 -9.96 -34.74 16.40
N TRP A 51 -10.60 -35.73 17.04
CA TRP A 51 -12.07 -35.78 17.18
C TRP A 51 -12.66 -34.87 18.26
N HIS A 52 -11.81 -34.24 19.09
CA HIS A 52 -12.24 -33.27 20.10
C HIS A 52 -12.32 -31.84 19.57
N ILE A 53 -11.85 -31.60 18.34
CA ILE A 53 -11.92 -30.28 17.72
C ILE A 53 -13.38 -29.94 17.45
N SER A 54 -13.88 -28.91 18.13
CA SER A 54 -15.25 -28.44 17.91
C SER A 54 -15.38 -27.75 16.54
N HIS A 55 -16.60 -27.69 16.01
CA HIS A 55 -16.85 -26.96 14.75
C HIS A 55 -16.43 -25.48 14.85
N HIS A 56 -16.54 -24.88 16.03
CA HIS A 56 -16.09 -23.51 16.26
C HIS A 56 -14.55 -23.39 16.18
N GLU A 57 -13.82 -24.32 16.80
CA GLU A 57 -12.35 -24.38 16.71
C GLU A 57 -11.88 -24.58 15.26
N GLU A 58 -12.52 -25.49 14.54
CA GLU A 58 -12.21 -25.73 13.13
C GLU A 58 -12.43 -24.47 12.28
N GLN A 59 -13.52 -23.72 12.54
CA GLN A 59 -13.76 -22.43 11.87
C GLN A 59 -12.69 -21.40 12.21
N MET A 60 -12.26 -21.33 13.48
CA MET A 60 -11.20 -20.40 13.86
C MET A 60 -9.84 -20.76 13.27
N LEU A 61 -9.52 -22.05 13.17
CA LEU A 61 -8.32 -22.54 12.49
C LEU A 61 -8.36 -22.26 10.97
N LYS A 62 -9.54 -22.35 10.32
CA LYS A 62 -9.70 -21.96 8.91
C LYS A 62 -9.44 -20.47 8.70
N LYS A 63 -10.01 -19.62 9.56
CA LYS A 63 -9.77 -18.16 9.53
C LYS A 63 -8.30 -17.83 9.80
N LEU A 64 -7.68 -18.48 10.78
CA LEU A 64 -6.25 -18.33 11.06
C LEU A 64 -5.43 -18.71 9.83
N LEU A 65 -5.69 -19.87 9.24
CA LEU A 65 -4.97 -20.33 8.06
C LEU A 65 -5.07 -19.34 6.90
N GLN A 66 -6.26 -18.78 6.64
CA GLN A 66 -6.45 -17.76 5.63
C GLN A 66 -5.63 -16.50 5.94
N ALA A 67 -5.65 -16.01 7.18
CA ALA A 67 -4.85 -14.85 7.60
C ALA A 67 -3.34 -15.11 7.46
N LEU A 68 -2.89 -16.33 7.77
CA LEU A 68 -1.49 -16.74 7.59
C LEU A 68 -1.10 -16.84 6.10
N GLU A 69 -1.97 -17.35 5.23
CA GLU A 69 -1.71 -17.39 3.79
C GLU A 69 -1.55 -15.98 3.20
N GLU A 70 -2.36 -15.01 3.65
CA GLU A 70 -2.18 -13.59 3.26
C GLU A 70 -0.92 -12.97 3.87
N ALA A 71 -0.62 -13.26 5.15
CA ALA A 71 0.63 -12.85 5.80
C ALA A 71 1.86 -13.37 5.04
N GLN A 72 1.82 -14.63 4.58
CA GLN A 72 2.89 -15.25 3.81
C GLN A 72 3.09 -14.55 2.46
N LYS A 73 2.00 -14.17 1.78
CA LYS A 73 2.10 -13.37 0.55
C LYS A 73 2.79 -12.04 0.80
N LEU A 74 2.47 -11.35 1.90
CA LEU A 74 3.15 -10.10 2.26
C LEU A 74 4.63 -10.30 2.56
N VAL A 75 4.98 -11.27 3.39
CA VAL A 75 6.39 -11.54 3.72
C VAL A 75 7.19 -11.95 2.46
N THR A 76 6.60 -12.75 1.58
CA THR A 76 7.19 -13.10 0.28
C THR A 76 7.38 -11.86 -0.60
N LYS A 77 6.36 -11.00 -0.67
CA LYS A 77 6.39 -9.74 -1.43
C LYS A 77 7.54 -8.84 -0.97
N TYR A 78 7.70 -8.65 0.34
CA TYR A 78 8.74 -7.79 0.93
C TYR A 78 10.14 -8.41 0.99
N SER A 79 10.27 -9.70 0.64
CA SER A 79 11.56 -10.37 0.43
C SER A 79 12.14 -10.11 -0.98
N GLN A 80 11.32 -9.65 -1.92
CA GLN A 80 11.74 -9.40 -3.29
C GLN A 80 12.32 -7.99 -3.46
N ALA A 81 13.51 -7.90 -4.07
CA ALA A 81 14.20 -6.61 -4.26
C ALA A 81 13.43 -5.65 -5.19
N SER A 82 12.71 -6.20 -6.19
CA SER A 82 11.85 -5.44 -7.11
C SER A 82 10.68 -4.72 -6.43
N TRP A 83 10.29 -5.15 -5.23
CA TRP A 83 9.19 -4.54 -4.48
C TRP A 83 9.62 -3.36 -3.61
N ILE A 84 10.91 -3.20 -3.32
CA ILE A 84 11.46 -2.05 -2.59
C ILE A 84 11.11 -0.75 -3.34
N GLN A 85 11.30 -0.73 -4.66
CA GLN A 85 10.97 0.40 -5.53
C GLN A 85 9.46 0.72 -5.54
N LYS A 86 8.60 -0.31 -5.55
CA LYS A 86 7.14 -0.15 -5.55
C LYS A 86 6.62 0.32 -4.18
N PHE A 87 7.19 -0.17 -3.08
CA PHE A 87 6.84 0.26 -1.73
C PHE A 87 7.21 1.73 -1.49
N LEU A 88 8.39 2.16 -1.97
CA LEU A 88 8.82 3.55 -1.95
C LEU A 88 7.89 4.47 -2.76
N SER A 89 7.44 3.99 -3.93
CA SER A 89 6.54 4.72 -4.82
C SER A 89 5.10 4.77 -4.31
N ALA A 90 4.68 3.79 -3.51
CA ALA A 90 3.34 3.70 -2.97
C ALA A 90 3.22 4.47 -1.64
N ARG A 91 2.32 5.46 -1.59
CA ARG A 91 1.95 6.12 -0.33
C ARG A 91 1.08 5.24 0.60
N SER A 92 0.57 4.10 0.12
CA SER A 92 -0.49 3.30 0.75
C SER A 92 -0.05 1.92 1.29
N SER A 93 1.24 1.61 1.30
CA SER A 93 1.72 0.26 1.65
C SER A 93 1.45 -0.19 3.09
N GLY A 94 1.03 0.71 3.97
CA GLY A 94 0.58 0.37 5.33
C GLY A 94 -0.79 -0.35 5.38
N GLU A 95 -1.65 -0.21 4.36
CA GLU A 95 -3.01 -0.77 4.39
C GLU A 95 -3.04 -2.30 4.31
N GLU A 96 -2.05 -2.91 3.66
CA GLU A 96 -1.97 -4.38 3.51
C GLU A 96 -1.73 -5.08 4.86
N PHE A 97 -0.84 -4.52 5.69
CA PHE A 97 -0.59 -5.02 7.03
C PHE A 97 -1.79 -4.77 7.95
N VAL A 98 -2.49 -3.64 7.81
CA VAL A 98 -3.69 -3.34 8.61
C VAL A 98 -4.72 -4.46 8.49
N TRP A 99 -5.05 -4.87 7.27
CA TRP A 99 -6.04 -5.93 7.06
C TRP A 99 -5.62 -7.28 7.68
N VAL A 100 -4.37 -7.68 7.49
CA VAL A 100 -3.85 -8.93 8.09
C VAL A 100 -3.86 -8.83 9.62
N ASN A 101 -3.45 -7.70 10.18
CA ASN A 101 -3.41 -7.49 11.62
C ASN A 101 -4.80 -7.51 12.26
N GLU A 102 -5.79 -6.87 11.64
CA GLU A 102 -7.19 -6.92 12.08
C GLU A 102 -7.72 -8.36 12.04
N SER A 103 -7.45 -9.09 10.95
CA SER A 103 -7.85 -10.50 10.86
C SER A 103 -7.18 -11.38 11.92
N LEU A 104 -5.91 -11.12 12.26
CA LEU A 104 -5.21 -11.85 13.32
C LEU A 104 -5.77 -11.50 14.70
N GLU A 105 -6.23 -10.27 14.92
CA GLU A 105 -6.87 -9.85 16.16
C GLU A 105 -8.24 -10.51 16.37
N ASP A 106 -9.07 -10.56 15.33
CA ASP A 106 -10.35 -11.28 15.36
C ASP A 106 -10.13 -12.77 15.69
N VAL A 107 -9.10 -13.38 15.08
CA VAL A 107 -8.72 -14.77 15.35
C VAL A 107 -8.20 -14.94 16.78
N ALA A 108 -7.39 -14.01 17.28
CA ALA A 108 -6.90 -14.05 18.66
C ALA A 108 -8.06 -14.03 19.65
N GLN A 109 -9.04 -13.14 19.46
CA GLN A 109 -10.22 -13.09 20.32
C GLN A 109 -11.00 -14.41 20.30
N GLY A 110 -11.22 -14.98 19.10
CA GLY A 110 -11.91 -16.26 18.95
C GLY A 110 -11.17 -17.43 19.61
N LEU A 111 -9.86 -17.58 19.35
CA LEU A 111 -9.03 -18.64 19.95
C LEU A 111 -8.85 -18.46 21.46
N SER A 112 -8.93 -17.24 21.98
CA SER A 112 -8.85 -16.99 23.42
C SER A 112 -9.99 -17.63 24.21
N LEU A 113 -11.12 -17.91 23.55
CA LEU A 113 -12.27 -18.60 24.16
C LEU A 113 -11.98 -20.07 24.48
N LEU A 114 -10.90 -20.62 23.90
CA LEU A 114 -10.45 -22.00 24.13
C LEU A 114 -9.58 -22.13 25.38
N LEU A 115 -9.05 -21.01 25.88
CA LEU A 115 -8.10 -20.98 26.98
C LEU A 115 -8.82 -20.86 28.33
N GLN A 116 -8.21 -21.44 29.37
CA GLN A 116 -8.66 -21.21 30.75
C GLN A 116 -8.52 -19.73 31.13
N ALA A 117 -9.29 -19.24 32.11
CA ALA A 117 -9.38 -17.81 32.42
C ALA A 117 -8.02 -17.12 32.60
N GLU A 118 -7.10 -17.73 33.34
CA GLU A 118 -5.74 -17.19 33.57
C GLU A 118 -4.89 -17.20 32.29
N GLN A 119 -4.91 -18.30 31.54
CA GLN A 119 -4.22 -18.45 30.26
C GLN A 119 -4.76 -17.47 29.22
N LYS A 120 -6.09 -17.30 29.17
CA LYS A 120 -6.79 -16.35 28.30
C LYS A 120 -6.33 -14.93 28.57
N GLN A 121 -6.25 -14.53 29.84
CA GLN A 121 -5.83 -13.18 30.22
C GLN A 121 -4.36 -12.95 29.85
N ALA A 122 -3.47 -13.90 30.14
CA ALA A 122 -2.07 -13.81 29.76
C ALA A 122 -1.88 -13.74 28.24
N PHE A 123 -2.58 -14.60 27.48
CA PHE A 123 -2.57 -14.66 26.03
C PHE A 123 -3.06 -13.35 25.40
N LEU A 124 -4.23 -12.84 25.81
CA LEU A 124 -4.79 -11.60 25.26
C LEU A 124 -3.90 -10.40 25.62
N ALA A 125 -3.34 -10.34 26.82
CA ALA A 125 -2.41 -9.28 27.21
C ALA A 125 -1.12 -9.32 26.36
N ALA A 126 -0.55 -10.52 26.14
CA ALA A 126 0.62 -10.70 25.28
C ALA A 126 0.31 -10.28 23.83
N PHE A 127 -0.84 -10.68 23.29
CA PHE A 127 -1.25 -10.33 21.94
C PHE A 127 -1.49 -8.81 21.80
N GLN A 128 -2.27 -8.21 22.70
CA GLN A 128 -2.56 -6.77 22.69
C GLN A 128 -1.31 -5.92 22.87
N SER A 129 -0.35 -6.36 23.68
CA SER A 129 0.95 -5.69 23.82
C SER A 129 1.72 -5.61 22.50
N LYS A 130 1.39 -6.47 21.54
CA LYS A 130 1.94 -6.48 20.18
C LYS A 130 1.00 -5.90 19.14
N THR A 131 -0.26 -5.58 19.45
CA THR A 131 -1.26 -5.04 18.50
C THR A 131 -1.54 -3.55 18.74
N CYS A 132 -0.62 -2.85 19.40
CA CYS A 132 -0.81 -1.42 19.63
C CYS A 132 -0.71 -0.68 18.29
N ARG A 133 -1.78 0.02 17.87
CA ARG A 133 -1.78 0.87 16.66
C ARG A 133 -0.64 1.90 16.64
N ARG A 134 -0.17 2.33 17.81
CA ARG A 134 1.00 3.19 17.94
C ARG A 134 2.27 2.47 17.48
N GLN A 135 2.45 1.20 17.85
CA GLN A 135 3.57 0.38 17.40
C GLN A 135 3.50 0.16 15.89
N ASP A 136 2.33 -0.15 15.33
CA ASP A 136 2.19 -0.29 13.86
C ASP A 136 2.56 0.99 13.11
N ALA A 137 2.18 2.16 13.64
CA ALA A 137 2.53 3.46 13.07
C ALA A 137 4.01 3.82 13.27
N GLU A 138 4.64 3.36 14.35
CA GLU A 138 6.08 3.50 14.60
C GLU A 138 6.86 2.58 13.65
N ASP A 139 6.52 1.30 13.59
CA ASP A 139 7.13 0.30 12.70
C ASP A 139 7.04 0.75 11.22
N LEU A 140 5.89 1.27 10.77
CA LEU A 140 5.72 1.84 9.42
C LEU A 140 6.61 3.07 9.18
N ARG A 141 6.74 3.94 10.19
CA ARG A 141 7.60 5.14 10.09
C ARG A 141 9.06 4.77 10.03
N ASP A 142 9.51 3.85 10.88
CA ASP A 142 10.89 3.38 10.93
C ASP A 142 11.27 2.65 9.64
N ASP A 143 10.38 1.80 9.12
CA ASP A 143 10.57 1.12 7.84
C ASP A 143 10.66 2.10 6.67
N ARG A 144 9.85 3.18 6.68
CA ARG A 144 9.92 4.23 5.67
C ARG A 144 11.21 5.05 5.80
N ALA A 145 11.58 5.45 7.01
CA ALA A 145 12.79 6.23 7.27
C ALA A 145 14.07 5.47 6.88
N PHE A 146 14.14 4.17 7.17
CA PHE A 146 15.24 3.31 6.72
C PHE A 146 15.37 3.30 5.20
N LEU A 147 14.25 3.18 4.49
CA LEU A 147 14.27 3.17 3.03
C LEU A 147 14.62 4.54 2.44
N ASP A 148 14.14 5.64 3.05
CA ASP A 148 14.54 7.00 2.68
C ASP A 148 16.06 7.21 2.89
N GLN A 149 16.65 6.63 3.95
CA GLN A 149 18.10 6.66 4.18
C GLN A 149 18.89 5.85 3.16
N VAL A 150 18.40 4.67 2.75
CA VAL A 150 19.01 3.85 1.68
C VAL A 150 18.98 4.59 0.33
N LEU A 151 17.92 5.35 0.06
CA LEU A 151 17.83 6.24 -1.10
C LEU A 151 18.81 7.42 -1.02
N ALA A 152 18.89 8.09 0.14
CA ALA A 152 19.78 9.23 0.33
C ALA A 152 21.27 8.84 0.26
N SER A 153 21.63 7.68 0.79
CA SER A 153 23.01 7.15 0.74
C SER A 153 23.44 6.63 -0.65
N THR A 154 22.49 6.50 -1.58
CA THR A 154 22.78 6.25 -3.00
C THR A 154 22.83 7.54 -3.83
N GLU A 155 22.48 8.68 -3.23
CA GLU A 155 22.70 10.04 -3.72
C GLU A 155 23.88 10.71 -2.98
N GLU A 156 25.13 10.26 -3.13
CA GLU A 156 26.28 11.07 -2.65
C GLU A 156 27.50 11.10 -3.60
N PRO A 157 28.30 12.19 -3.50
CA PRO A 157 28.90 12.88 -4.63
C PRO A 157 30.23 12.29 -5.12
N ARG A 158 30.64 12.73 -6.31
CA ARG A 158 32.01 12.59 -6.79
C ARG A 158 32.96 13.20 -5.74
N ASP A 159 33.78 12.36 -5.13
CA ASP A 159 35.19 12.56 -4.74
C ASP A 159 35.52 12.11 -3.30
N GLY A 160 36.65 11.41 -3.14
CA GLY A 160 37.32 11.23 -1.84
C GLY A 160 37.33 9.82 -1.22
N ALA A 161 38.39 9.07 -1.50
CA ALA A 161 38.76 7.75 -0.99
C ALA A 161 38.56 7.45 0.51
N ARG A 162 38.09 6.23 0.82
CA ARG A 162 38.58 5.43 1.95
C ARG A 162 38.41 3.93 1.69
N GLU A 163 39.54 3.25 1.49
CA GLU A 163 39.64 1.79 1.34
C GLU A 163 39.21 1.04 2.60
N ILE A 164 38.35 0.04 2.44
CA ILE A 164 38.47 -1.25 3.15
C ILE A 164 38.17 -2.35 2.12
N TYR A 165 39.19 -3.16 1.82
CA TYR A 165 39.14 -4.32 0.92
C TYR A 165 38.19 -5.39 1.46
N MET A 166 37.15 -5.74 0.68
CA MET A 166 36.57 -7.09 0.59
C MET A 166 36.05 -7.32 -0.83
N ASP A 167 36.60 -8.37 -1.46
CA ASP A 167 36.26 -9.05 -2.72
C ASP A 167 35.49 -8.28 -3.82
N ARG A 168 36.26 -7.77 -4.80
CA ARG A 168 35.90 -6.72 -5.76
C ARG A 168 35.09 -7.19 -6.99
N GLN A 169 35.23 -8.44 -7.41
CA GLN A 169 34.78 -8.84 -8.76
C GLN A 169 33.28 -9.19 -8.87
N CYS A 170 32.61 -9.56 -7.77
CA CYS A 170 31.17 -9.91 -7.76
C CYS A 170 30.27 -8.75 -7.34
N MET A 171 30.87 -7.72 -6.71
CA MET A 171 30.15 -6.56 -6.19
C MET A 171 30.10 -5.43 -7.21
N GLU A 172 31.14 -5.22 -8.03
CA GLU A 172 31.16 -4.16 -9.06
C GLU A 172 30.03 -4.32 -10.10
N ASP A 173 29.80 -5.54 -10.63
CA ASP A 173 28.72 -5.75 -11.61
C ASP A 173 27.30 -5.56 -11.02
N LYS A 174 27.12 -5.88 -9.73
CA LYS A 174 25.84 -5.70 -9.03
C LYS A 174 25.62 -4.26 -8.58
N VAL A 175 26.68 -3.59 -8.15
CA VAL A 175 26.67 -2.18 -7.72
C VAL A 175 26.50 -1.28 -8.93
N ASP A 176 27.18 -1.54 -10.05
CA ASP A 176 27.02 -0.78 -11.29
C ASP A 176 25.60 -0.95 -11.88
N TRP A 177 25.05 -2.17 -11.84
CA TRP A 177 23.66 -2.40 -12.24
C TRP A 177 22.67 -1.68 -11.29
N MET A 178 22.88 -1.78 -9.97
CA MET A 178 22.09 -1.06 -8.99
C MET A 178 22.20 0.46 -9.18
N GLN A 179 23.38 0.98 -9.45
CA GLN A 179 23.64 2.42 -9.61
C GLN A 179 23.05 2.96 -10.91
N SER A 180 23.06 2.17 -11.99
CA SER A 180 22.34 2.47 -13.24
C SER A 180 20.82 2.54 -13.03
N GLU A 181 20.24 1.56 -12.34
CA GLU A 181 18.80 1.55 -12.07
C GLU A 181 18.39 2.65 -11.08
N LEU A 182 19.19 2.90 -10.06
CA LEU A 182 18.99 4.00 -9.11
C LEU A 182 19.11 5.37 -9.79
N SER A 183 20.03 5.55 -10.72
CA SER A 183 20.16 6.79 -11.51
C SER A 183 18.93 7.07 -12.38
N LYS A 184 18.28 6.02 -12.90
CA LYS A 184 16.99 6.14 -13.61
C LYS A 184 15.86 6.51 -12.64
N ILE A 185 15.87 5.94 -11.43
CA ILE A 185 14.86 6.19 -10.39
C ILE A 185 14.97 7.60 -9.80
N VAL A 186 16.18 8.10 -9.52
CA VAL A 186 16.42 9.47 -9.04
C VAL A 186 15.89 10.49 -10.05
N ARG A 187 16.06 10.24 -11.36
CA ARG A 187 15.46 11.08 -12.41
C ARG A 187 13.93 11.09 -12.37
N VAL A 188 13.30 9.95 -12.11
CA VAL A 188 11.83 9.86 -11.93
C VAL A 188 11.39 10.52 -10.61
N MET A 189 12.17 10.36 -9.54
CA MET A 189 11.90 10.98 -8.23
C MET A 189 12.05 12.50 -8.25
N ASP A 190 13.04 13.06 -8.96
CA ASP A 190 13.17 14.52 -9.14
C ASP A 190 12.04 15.10 -10.01
N SER A 191 11.43 14.27 -10.86
CA SER A 191 10.17 14.60 -11.56
C SER A 191 8.98 14.65 -10.57
N LEU A 192 8.99 13.77 -9.55
CA LEU A 192 7.94 13.62 -8.54
C LEU A 192 8.09 14.54 -7.31
N LYS A 193 9.29 15.02 -6.96
CA LYS A 193 9.53 15.99 -5.87
C LYS A 193 8.81 17.33 -6.11
N LYS A 194 8.39 17.61 -7.34
CA LYS A 194 7.55 18.77 -7.68
C LYS A 194 6.07 18.59 -7.27
N VAL A 195 5.66 17.39 -6.85
CA VAL A 195 4.28 17.04 -6.48
C VAL A 195 4.08 17.20 -4.97
N ASN A 196 3.86 18.43 -4.53
CA ASN A 196 3.54 18.79 -3.15
C ASN A 196 2.06 18.49 -2.76
N VAL A 197 1.64 17.21 -2.71
CA VAL A 197 0.26 16.77 -2.36
C VAL A 197 -0.08 16.99 -0.86
N GLY A 198 0.12 18.20 -0.35
CA GLY A 198 -0.08 18.61 1.04
C GLY A 198 -1.11 19.73 1.23
N LYS A 199 -1.55 20.40 0.15
CA LYS A 199 -2.68 21.33 0.20
C LYS A 199 -3.89 20.66 -0.44
N ARG A 200 -4.83 20.24 0.42
CA ARG A 200 -6.10 19.63 0.04
C ARG A 200 -7.01 20.73 -0.49
N GLU A 201 -7.14 20.84 -1.80
CA GLU A 201 -8.12 21.72 -2.43
C GLU A 201 -9.49 21.03 -2.51
N ASP A 202 -10.54 21.81 -2.30
CA ASP A 202 -11.93 21.43 -2.51
C ASP A 202 -12.18 21.08 -3.99
N ILE A 203 -13.15 20.23 -4.27
CA ILE A 203 -13.59 19.97 -5.64
C ILE A 203 -14.31 21.22 -6.15
N THR A 204 -13.78 21.86 -7.21
CA THR A 204 -14.32 23.13 -7.74
C THR A 204 -14.43 23.13 -9.27
N GLU A 205 -15.06 24.15 -9.84
CA GLU A 205 -14.87 24.47 -11.26
C GLU A 205 -13.43 25.00 -11.46
N ILE A 206 -12.74 24.50 -12.47
CA ILE A 206 -11.35 24.82 -12.81
C ILE A 206 -11.35 25.63 -14.09
N GLU A 207 -10.67 26.77 -14.08
CA GLU A 207 -10.52 27.59 -15.28
C GLU A 207 -9.59 26.92 -16.29
N ARG A 208 -9.93 27.00 -17.58
CA ARG A 208 -9.17 26.37 -18.66
C ARG A 208 -7.69 26.78 -18.69
N ASP A 209 -7.40 28.04 -18.36
CA ASP A 209 -6.04 28.61 -18.35
C ASP A 209 -5.15 28.02 -17.25
N GLN A 210 -5.75 27.36 -16.26
CA GLN A 210 -5.03 26.67 -15.18
C GLN A 210 -4.62 25.24 -15.58
N LEU A 211 -5.07 24.76 -16.74
CA LEU A 211 -4.79 23.43 -17.27
C LEU A 211 -3.80 23.48 -18.44
N THR A 212 -2.71 22.74 -18.31
CA THR A 212 -1.80 22.48 -19.43
C THR A 212 -2.03 21.07 -19.96
N PHE A 213 -2.09 20.90 -21.29
CA PHE A 213 -2.26 19.60 -21.92
C PHE A 213 -0.90 19.16 -22.46
N TYR A 214 -0.47 17.93 -22.14
CA TYR A 214 0.82 17.39 -22.56
C TYR A 214 0.69 16.38 -23.69
N ARG A 215 0.26 15.16 -23.38
CA ARG A 215 0.12 14.08 -24.37
C ARG A 215 -1.30 13.53 -24.38
N HIS A 216 -1.76 13.16 -25.57
CA HIS A 216 -2.98 12.39 -25.74
C HIS A 216 -2.71 10.93 -25.37
N LEU A 217 -3.51 10.39 -24.44
CA LEU A 217 -3.34 9.04 -23.90
C LEU A 217 -4.30 8.05 -24.58
N GLN A 218 -5.54 8.49 -24.81
CA GLN A 218 -6.57 7.62 -25.33
C GLN A 218 -7.59 8.40 -26.15
N ASP A 219 -7.84 7.91 -27.36
CA ASP A 219 -8.95 8.31 -28.21
C ASP A 219 -10.11 7.33 -28.04
N THR A 220 -11.32 7.82 -27.78
CA THR A 220 -12.54 7.04 -27.92
C THR A 220 -13.61 7.81 -28.67
N GLU A 221 -14.66 7.12 -29.13
CA GLU A 221 -15.79 7.74 -29.81
C GLU A 221 -16.56 8.78 -28.97
N ARG A 222 -16.41 8.74 -27.64
CA ARG A 222 -17.17 9.57 -26.69
C ARG A 222 -16.31 10.61 -25.98
N TYR A 223 -15.03 10.32 -25.76
CA TYR A 223 -14.12 11.19 -25.03
C TYR A 223 -12.68 11.02 -25.50
N ASP A 224 -11.88 12.07 -25.31
CA ASP A 224 -10.42 11.98 -25.34
C ASP A 224 -9.85 12.08 -23.92
N LEU A 225 -8.83 11.28 -23.64
CA LEU A 225 -8.08 11.35 -22.39
C LEU A 225 -6.68 11.91 -22.66
N TYR A 226 -6.31 12.94 -21.91
CA TYR A 226 -5.00 13.58 -21.97
C TYR A 226 -4.29 13.46 -20.63
N GLU A 227 -2.96 13.39 -20.70
CA GLU A 227 -2.11 13.76 -19.58
C GLU A 227 -1.88 15.27 -19.64
N GLY A 228 -1.99 15.93 -18.51
CA GLY A 228 -1.81 17.36 -18.39
C GLY A 228 -1.28 17.76 -17.03
N GLU A 229 -1.30 19.07 -16.77
CA GLU A 229 -0.88 19.66 -15.52
C GLU A 229 -1.95 20.61 -14.98
N TYR A 230 -2.22 20.52 -13.69
CA TYR A 230 -3.04 21.47 -12.93
C TYR A 230 -2.26 21.83 -11.66
N LEU A 231 -2.04 23.12 -11.41
CA LEU A 231 -1.27 23.61 -10.23
C LEU A 231 0.12 22.97 -10.06
N LYS A 232 0.80 22.66 -11.18
CA LYS A 232 2.10 21.94 -11.21
C LYS A 232 2.02 20.46 -10.85
N TYR A 233 0.82 19.89 -10.79
CA TYR A 233 0.57 18.47 -10.57
C TYR A 233 0.16 17.77 -11.86
N PRO A 234 0.68 16.56 -12.14
CA PRO A 234 0.22 15.76 -13.25
C PRO A 234 -1.24 15.32 -13.03
N VAL A 235 -2.08 15.57 -14.02
CA VAL A 235 -3.51 15.23 -14.01
C VAL A 235 -3.91 14.45 -15.26
N ALA A 236 -4.95 13.64 -15.12
CA ALA A 236 -5.69 13.09 -16.24
C ALA A 236 -6.83 14.06 -16.57
N ILE A 237 -6.90 14.49 -17.83
CA ILE A 237 -7.93 15.40 -18.34
C ILE A 237 -8.78 14.63 -19.34
N LYS A 238 -10.03 14.36 -18.98
CA LYS A 238 -10.99 13.66 -19.83
C LYS A 238 -11.95 14.66 -20.46
N THR A 239 -11.84 14.85 -21.77
CA THR A 239 -12.67 15.80 -22.55
C THR A 239 -13.75 15.04 -23.32
N PHE A 240 -14.98 15.55 -23.34
CA PHE A 240 -16.08 14.90 -24.08
C PHE A 240 -16.23 15.45 -25.49
N LYS A 241 -16.19 14.56 -26.48
CA LYS A 241 -16.37 14.91 -27.90
C LYS A 241 -17.81 15.30 -28.25
N ARG A 242 -18.77 14.72 -27.52
CA ARG A 242 -20.22 14.87 -27.74
C ARG A 242 -20.94 14.98 -26.40
N PRO A 243 -20.89 16.14 -25.74
CA PRO A 243 -21.58 16.33 -24.47
C PRO A 243 -23.10 16.17 -24.67
N LEU A 244 -23.77 15.59 -23.67
CA LEU A 244 -25.22 15.30 -23.72
C LEU A 244 -26.09 16.56 -23.63
N THR A 245 -25.50 17.66 -23.17
CA THR A 245 -26.11 18.97 -23.03
C THR A 245 -25.07 20.03 -23.38
N THR A 246 -25.49 21.15 -23.98
CA THR A 246 -24.66 22.34 -24.18
C THR A 246 -25.02 23.45 -23.19
N ASP A 247 -25.97 23.17 -22.28
CA ASP A 247 -26.42 24.11 -21.26
C ASP A 247 -25.44 24.08 -20.07
N THR A 248 -24.45 24.96 -20.13
CA THR A 248 -23.40 25.10 -19.11
C THR A 248 -23.96 25.44 -17.73
N THR A 249 -25.08 26.17 -17.67
CA THR A 249 -25.77 26.47 -16.40
C THR A 249 -26.28 25.20 -15.74
N LYS A 250 -26.93 24.31 -16.50
CA LYS A 250 -27.41 23.03 -15.98
C LYS A 250 -26.27 22.12 -15.52
N VAL A 251 -25.14 22.12 -16.23
CA VAL A 251 -23.96 21.30 -15.88
C VAL A 251 -23.37 21.75 -14.55
N ARG A 252 -23.23 23.06 -14.34
CA ARG A 252 -22.79 23.63 -13.05
C ARG A 252 -23.72 23.25 -11.91
N ASP A 253 -25.04 23.34 -12.14
CA ASP A 253 -26.06 23.05 -11.14
C ASP A 253 -26.09 21.56 -10.73
N ILE A 254 -25.83 20.65 -11.69
CA ILE A 254 -25.69 19.21 -11.43
C ILE A 254 -24.39 18.93 -10.67
N PHE A 255 -23.28 19.50 -11.14
CA PHE A 255 -21.97 19.33 -10.52
C PHE A 255 -21.99 19.79 -9.05
N GLU A 256 -22.57 20.95 -8.75
CA GLU A 256 -22.65 21.46 -7.38
C GLU A 256 -23.45 20.52 -6.45
N LYS A 257 -24.54 19.91 -6.95
CA LYS A 257 -25.31 18.91 -6.20
C LYS A 257 -24.53 17.62 -6.00
N GLU A 258 -23.78 17.18 -7.01
CA GLU A 258 -22.97 15.96 -6.93
C GLU A 258 -21.78 16.12 -5.97
N ILE A 259 -21.05 17.24 -6.00
CA ILE A 259 -19.91 17.46 -5.09
C ILE A 259 -20.33 17.45 -3.61
N GLN A 260 -21.51 17.98 -3.28
CA GLN A 260 -22.04 17.95 -1.90
C GLN A 260 -22.27 16.51 -1.41
N THR A 261 -22.59 15.59 -2.31
CA THR A 261 -22.78 14.17 -2.01
C THR A 261 -21.44 13.43 -2.01
N LEU A 262 -20.53 13.76 -2.94
CA LEU A 262 -19.20 13.16 -3.06
C LEU A 262 -18.26 13.53 -1.90
N LYS A 263 -18.45 14.70 -1.27
CA LYS A 263 -17.75 15.09 -0.02
C LYS A 263 -17.95 14.08 1.13
N LYS A 264 -18.96 13.19 1.05
CA LYS A 264 -19.20 12.14 2.05
C LYS A 264 -18.41 10.85 1.80
N PHE A 265 -17.77 10.72 0.64
CA PHE A 265 -17.02 9.53 0.21
C PHE A 265 -15.52 9.85 0.11
N GLU A 266 -14.90 10.17 1.25
CA GLU A 266 -13.45 10.38 1.33
C GLU A 266 -12.74 9.07 1.69
N SER A 267 -12.30 8.33 0.67
CA SER A 267 -11.47 7.13 0.83
C SER A 267 -10.29 7.18 -0.16
N PRO A 268 -9.09 6.73 0.23
CA PRO A 268 -7.93 6.66 -0.67
C PRO A 268 -8.15 5.73 -1.88
N ASN A 269 -9.15 4.84 -1.81
CA ASN A 269 -9.51 3.88 -2.86
C ASN A 269 -10.64 4.37 -3.77
N ILE A 270 -11.12 5.60 -3.58
CA ILE A 270 -12.09 6.24 -4.46
C ILE A 270 -11.33 7.28 -5.28
N LEU A 271 -11.37 7.15 -6.61
CA LEU A 271 -10.72 8.11 -7.51
C LEU A 271 -11.21 9.53 -7.18
N ARG A 272 -10.30 10.36 -6.67
CA ARG A 272 -10.60 11.75 -6.34
C ARG A 272 -10.73 12.55 -7.63
N MET A 273 -11.67 13.49 -7.68
CA MET A 273 -11.71 14.49 -8.75
C MET A 273 -11.19 15.82 -8.20
N TYR A 274 -10.45 16.57 -9.00
CA TYR A 274 -10.10 17.96 -8.67
C TYR A 274 -11.23 18.91 -9.04
N GLY A 275 -11.93 18.61 -10.13
CA GLY A 275 -12.97 19.49 -10.61
C GLY A 275 -13.45 19.18 -12.02
N ILE A 276 -14.26 20.08 -12.53
CA ILE A 276 -14.63 20.16 -13.94
C ILE A 276 -14.08 21.44 -14.55
N CYS A 277 -13.77 21.40 -15.83
CA CYS A 277 -13.51 22.60 -16.63
C CYS A 277 -14.59 22.69 -17.70
N ILE A 278 -15.25 23.85 -17.78
CA ILE A 278 -16.31 24.13 -18.74
C ILE A 278 -15.82 25.22 -19.69
N GLU A 279 -15.72 24.92 -20.98
CA GLU A 279 -15.30 25.89 -21.98
C GLU A 279 -16.51 26.42 -22.76
N GLU A 280 -16.83 27.71 -22.56
CA GLU A 280 -18.00 28.36 -23.17
C GLU A 280 -17.86 28.56 -24.70
N LYS A 281 -16.63 28.39 -25.23
CA LYS A 281 -16.30 28.63 -26.65
C LYS A 281 -16.38 27.39 -27.54
N GLY A 282 -17.06 26.34 -27.11
CA GLY A 282 -17.47 25.22 -27.98
C GLY A 282 -16.50 24.05 -28.09
N GLU A 283 -15.45 23.99 -27.27
CA GLU A 283 -14.46 22.88 -27.28
C GLU A 283 -14.68 21.81 -26.20
N GLY A 284 -15.81 21.86 -25.50
CA GLY A 284 -16.33 20.72 -24.73
C GLY A 284 -16.09 20.79 -23.23
N GLU A 285 -16.73 19.88 -22.53
CA GLU A 285 -16.66 19.72 -21.07
C GLU A 285 -15.50 18.78 -20.73
N ALA A 286 -14.76 19.09 -19.67
CA ALA A 286 -13.64 18.28 -19.22
C ALA A 286 -13.74 17.90 -17.74
N PHE A 287 -13.48 16.64 -17.42
CA PHE A 287 -13.22 16.18 -16.06
C PHE A 287 -11.73 16.17 -15.77
N VAL A 288 -11.34 16.73 -14.62
CA VAL A 288 -9.95 16.76 -14.16
C VAL A 288 -9.81 15.87 -12.93
N SER A 289 -8.98 14.84 -13.04
CA SER A 289 -8.67 13.92 -11.94
C SER A 289 -7.16 13.73 -11.80
N PRO A 290 -6.66 13.22 -10.66
CA PRO A 290 -5.28 12.77 -10.55
C PRO A 290 -4.91 11.82 -11.69
N PHE A 291 -3.68 11.96 -12.18
CA PHE A 291 -3.16 11.07 -13.20
C PHE A 291 -2.95 9.67 -12.63
N CYS A 292 -3.72 8.70 -13.14
CA CYS A 292 -3.52 7.28 -12.88
C CYS A 292 -2.81 6.67 -14.08
N SER A 293 -1.53 6.32 -13.94
CA SER A 293 -0.83 5.57 -14.98
C SER A 293 -1.52 4.22 -15.19
N PRO A 294 -1.81 3.81 -16.44
CA PRO A 294 -2.19 2.42 -16.68
C PRO A 294 -1.02 1.54 -16.22
N VAL A 295 -1.31 0.59 -15.34
CA VAL A 295 -0.36 -0.43 -14.92
C VAL A 295 -0.21 -1.39 -16.10
N GLY A 296 0.93 -1.31 -16.80
CA GLY A 296 1.38 -2.33 -17.73
C GLY A 296 2.05 -3.48 -17.00
#